data_AF-A0A2S6R8X1-F1
#
_entry.id   AF-A0A2S6R8X1-F1
#
_cell.length_a   1.000
_cell.length_b   1.000
_cell.length_c   1.000
_cell.angle_alpha   90.00
_cell.angle_beta   90.00
_cell.angle_gamma   90.00
#
_symmetry.space_group_name_H-M   'P 1'
#
loop_
_entity.id
_entity.type
_entity.pdbx_description
1 polymer ?
#
loop_
_entity_poly.entity_id
_entity_poly.type
_entity_poly.pdbx_seq_one_letter_code
_entity_poly.pdbx_strand_id
1 'polypeptide(L)'
;MLDIGWMEIAIVMGIAIVVVGPKELPKVLRTVGKWRGKASAYARDFQRSIEDAADYSEMDAIKKEIEEANRELNDAKRDLGDQAASVKSDMEAATKDKTVLKVDSDGGVSEPSDGSSDGGTAKPGDGQENSANA
;
A
#
# COMPACT_ATOMS: atom_id res chain seq x y z
N MET A 1 -5.45 -7.81 13.97
CA MET A 1 -4.90 -7.89 15.34
C MET A 1 -3.47 -7.39 15.25
N LEU A 2 -3.09 -6.40 16.06
CA LEU A 2 -1.69 -5.96 16.13
C LEU A 2 -0.95 -6.95 17.03
N ASP A 3 -0.64 -8.12 16.48
CA ASP A 3 0.15 -9.15 17.15
C ASP A 3 1.64 -8.78 17.18
N ILE A 4 1.95 -7.49 17.30
CA ILE A 4 3.32 -6.98 17.34
C ILE A 4 3.90 -7.28 18.71
N GLY A 5 4.64 -8.38 18.78
CA GLY A 5 5.45 -8.77 19.91
C GLY A 5 6.78 -8.02 19.95
N TRP A 6 7.48 -8.17 21.07
CA TRP A 6 8.83 -7.62 21.26
C TRP A 6 9.80 -8.06 20.15
N MET A 7 9.62 -9.27 19.60
CA MET A 7 10.44 -9.80 18.52
C MET A 7 10.23 -9.09 17.18
N GLU A 8 9.00 -8.75 16.81
CA GLU A 8 8.74 -8.02 15.56
C GLU A 8 9.24 -6.57 15.65
N ILE A 9 9.08 -5.93 16.81
CA ILE A 9 9.69 -4.62 17.06
C ILE A 9 11.20 -4.69 16.88
N ALA A 10 11.87 -5.73 17.38
CA ALA A 10 13.31 -5.90 17.23
C ALA A 10 13.73 -6.08 15.75
N ILE A 11 12.97 -6.85 14.96
CA ILE A 11 13.23 -7.03 13.53
C ILE A 11 13.09 -5.70 12.77
N VAL A 12 12.00 -4.97 12.99
CA VAL A 12 11.77 -3.67 12.36
C VAL A 12 12.86 -2.67 12.76
N MET A 13 13.25 -2.66 14.03
CA MET A 13 14.33 -1.82 14.53
C MET A 13 15.67 -2.17 13.86
N GLY A 14 15.94 -3.46 13.64
CA GLY A 14 17.11 -3.93 12.89
C GLY A 14 17.13 -3.46 11.44
N ILE A 15 16.03 -3.62 10.71
CA ILE A 15 15.91 -3.15 9.32
C ILE A 15 16.05 -1.63 9.26
N ALA A 16 15.42 -0.90 10.18
CA ALA A 16 15.53 0.55 10.26
C ALA A 16 16.99 1.00 10.49
N ILE A 17 17.76 0.27 11.31
CA ILE A 17 19.20 0.54 11.51
C ILE A 17 20.00 0.32 10.23
N VAL A 18 19.70 -0.71 9.43
CA VAL A 18 20.43 -0.98 8.18
C VAL A 18 20.15 0.09 7.13
N VAL A 19 18.88 0.47 6.98
CA VAL A 19 18.45 1.44 5.94
C VAL A 19 18.88 2.86 6.28
N VAL A 20 18.66 3.29 7.52
CA VAL A 20 18.92 4.67 7.96
C VAL A 20 20.35 4.81 8.49
N GLY A 21 20.91 3.74 9.04
CA GLY A 21 22.21 3.73 9.71
C GLY A 21 22.06 3.81 11.24
N PRO A 22 22.87 3.06 12.02
CA PRO A 22 22.79 3.00 13.48
C PRO A 22 23.05 4.35 14.17
N LYS A 23 23.79 5.25 13.52
CA LYS A 23 24.09 6.59 14.03
C LYS A 23 23.01 7.62 13.68
N GLU A 24 22.21 7.37 12.66
CA GLU A 24 21.21 8.32 12.15
C GLU A 24 19.84 8.10 12.78
N LEU A 25 19.44 6.84 13.04
CA LEU A 25 18.22 6.50 13.77
C LEU A 25 18.04 7.27 15.10
N PRO A 26 19.05 7.34 16.00
CA PRO A 26 18.94 8.13 17.23
C PRO A 26 18.88 9.65 16.98
N LYS A 27 19.43 10.14 15.86
CA LYS A 27 19.36 11.55 15.46
C LYS A 27 17.98 11.92 14.92
N VAL A 28 17.36 11.02 14.14
CA VAL A 28 15.98 11.16 13.65
C VAL A 28 15.00 11.12 14.83
N LEU A 29 15.11 10.14 15.72
CA LEU A 29 14.27 10.06 16.93
C LEU A 29 14.39 11.31 17.80
N ARG A 30 15.60 11.85 17.98
CA ARG A 30 15.79 13.13 18.69
C ARG A 30 15.13 14.30 17.97
N THR A 31 15.15 14.32 16.64
CA THR A 31 14.56 15.42 15.85
C THR A 31 13.04 15.36 15.90
N VAL A 32 12.46 14.19 15.64
CA VAL A 32 11.01 13.94 15.77
C VAL A 32 10.55 14.19 17.21
N GLY A 33 11.31 13.74 18.20
CA GLY A 33 11.02 13.98 19.62
C GLY A 33 11.02 15.45 19.99
N LYS A 34 11.95 16.25 19.45
CA LYS A 34 11.95 17.72 19.63
C LYS A 34 10.72 18.37 19.00
N TRP A 35 10.31 17.92 17.81
CA TRP A 35 9.11 18.45 17.13
C TRP A 35 7.85 18.08 17.89
N ARG A 36 7.70 16.82 18.31
CA ARG A 36 6.58 16.36 19.13
C ARG A 36 6.55 17.06 20.50
N GLY A 37 7.70 17.27 21.12
CA GLY A 37 7.83 17.98 22.39
C GLY A 37 7.41 19.44 22.28
N LYS A 38 7.83 20.13 21.21
CA LYS A 38 7.40 21.50 20.91
C LYS A 38 5.88 21.58 20.68
N ALA A 39 5.32 20.69 19.86
CA ALA A 39 3.87 20.64 19.65
C ALA A 39 3.09 20.42 20.96
N SER A 40 3.59 19.56 21.85
CA SER A 40 3.02 19.35 23.18
C SER A 40 3.19 20.56 24.12
N ALA A 41 4.24 21.37 23.95
CA ALA A 41 4.40 22.62 24.69
C ALA A 41 3.36 23.65 24.24
N TYR A 42 3.21 23.87 22.93
CA TYR A 42 2.18 24.76 22.39
C TYR A 42 0.76 24.34 22.77
N ALA A 43 0.46 23.04 22.77
CA ALA A 43 -0.84 22.54 23.22
C ALA A 43 -1.10 22.80 24.71
N ARG A 44 -0.05 22.77 25.56
CA ARG A 44 -0.17 23.10 26.99
C ARG A 44 -0.44 24.59 27.20
N ASP A 45 0.14 25.45 26.37
CA ASP A 45 -0.13 26.88 26.40
C ASP A 45 -1.56 27.16 25.92
N PHE A 46 -2.03 26.47 24.88
CA PHE A 46 -3.41 26.55 24.39
C PHE A 46 -4.43 26.07 25.44
N GLN A 47 -4.14 24.97 26.13
CA GLN A 47 -4.97 24.47 27.23
C GLN A 47 -5.08 25.52 28.34
N ARG A 48 -3.98 26.18 28.72
CA ARG A 48 -3.99 27.28 29.70
C ARG A 48 -4.79 28.47 29.21
N SER A 49 -4.62 28.87 27.94
CA SER A 49 -5.40 29.97 27.36
C SER A 49 -6.89 29.65 27.24
N ILE A 50 -7.27 28.40 26.98
CA ILE A 50 -8.67 27.96 27.01
C ILE A 50 -9.21 27.96 28.44
N GLU A 51 -8.44 27.50 29.43
CA GLU A 51 -8.86 27.52 30.84
C GLU A 51 -9.07 28.96 31.36
N ASP A 52 -8.22 29.89 30.93
CA ASP A 52 -8.32 31.32 31.27
C ASP A 52 -9.45 32.04 30.50
N ALA A 53 -9.82 31.55 29.31
CA ALA A 53 -10.86 32.13 28.45
C ALA A 53 -12.20 31.38 28.49
N ALA A 54 -12.32 30.32 29.29
CA ALA A 54 -13.49 29.46 29.36
C ALA A 54 -14.71 30.18 30.00
N ASP A 55 -15.37 31.00 29.19
CA ASP A 55 -16.82 31.18 29.27
C ASP A 55 -17.46 30.09 28.41
N TYR A 56 -18.50 29.42 28.94
CA TYR A 56 -19.09 28.19 28.37
C TYR A 56 -19.45 28.24 26.87
N SER A 57 -19.56 29.42 26.26
CA SER A 57 -19.97 29.60 24.86
C SER A 57 -18.89 29.31 23.80
N GLU A 58 -17.59 29.45 24.13
CA GLU A 58 -16.52 29.25 23.15
C GLU A 58 -16.09 27.78 23.01
N MET A 59 -16.22 26.98 24.07
CA MET A 59 -15.89 25.55 24.02
C MET A 59 -16.80 24.74 23.06
N ASP A 60 -18.08 25.08 22.98
CA ASP A 60 -19.03 24.42 22.07
C ASP A 60 -18.76 24.76 20.61
N ALA A 61 -18.32 26.00 20.33
CA ALA A 61 -17.91 26.41 18.98
C ALA A 61 -16.67 25.64 18.51
N ILE A 62 -15.65 25.54 19.36
CA ILE A 62 -14.41 24.79 19.05
C ILE A 62 -14.72 23.30 18.85
N LYS A 63 -15.57 22.70 19.69
CA LYS A 63 -15.98 21.30 19.51
C LYS A 63 -16.65 21.06 18.18
N LYS A 64 -17.57 21.94 17.78
CA LYS A 64 -18.30 21.83 16.52
C LYS A 64 -17.35 21.92 15.32
N GLU A 65 -16.40 22.84 15.37
CA GLU A 65 -15.38 23.03 14.31
C GLU A 65 -14.45 21.81 14.18
N ILE A 66 -14.03 21.22 15.30
CA ILE A 66 -13.27 19.95 15.33
C ILE A 66 -14.10 18.79 14.76
N GLU A 67 -15.40 18.75 15.05
CA GLU A 67 -16.28 17.69 14.56
C GLU A 67 -16.53 17.81 13.05
N GLU A 68 -16.74 19.03 12.54
CA GLU A 68 -16.84 19.30 11.10
C GLU A 68 -15.55 18.93 10.37
N ALA A 69 -14.39 19.35 10.89
CA ALA A 69 -13.09 18.99 10.31
C ALA A 69 -12.87 17.47 10.28
N ASN A 70 -13.23 16.76 11.36
CA ASN A 70 -13.14 15.30 11.40
C ASN A 70 -14.10 14.61 10.41
N ARG A 71 -15.30 15.17 10.19
CA ARG A 71 -16.23 14.65 9.16
C ARG A 71 -15.64 14.82 7.77
N GLU A 72 -15.13 16.00 7.44
CA GLU A 72 -14.50 16.28 6.15
C GLU A 72 -13.29 15.36 5.89
N LEU A 73 -12.44 15.16 6.90
CA LEU A 73 -11.31 14.22 6.83
C LEU A 73 -11.75 12.77 6.61
N ASN A 74 -12.84 12.33 7.25
CA ASN A 74 -13.38 10.98 7.07
C ASN A 74 -14.03 10.79 5.70
N ASP A 75 -14.72 11.80 5.20
CA ASP A 75 -15.30 11.77 3.86
C ASP A 75 -14.20 11.76 2.78
N ALA A 76 -13.16 12.59 2.94
CA ALA A 76 -11.99 12.55 2.08
C ALA A 76 -11.26 11.19 2.13
N LYS A 77 -11.16 10.58 3.31
CA LYS A 77 -10.59 9.22 3.46
C LYS A 77 -11.43 8.16 2.78
N ARG A 78 -12.76 8.26 2.83
CA ARG A 78 -13.67 7.33 2.14
C ARG A 78 -13.51 7.46 0.64
N ASP A 79 -13.53 8.68 0.12
CA ASP A 79 -13.34 8.94 -1.31
C ASP A 79 -11.97 8.44 -1.82
N LEU A 80 -10.89 8.71 -1.06
CA LEU A 80 -9.57 8.14 -1.37
C LEU A 80 -9.55 6.61 -1.27
N GLY A 81 -10.27 6.04 -0.30
CA GLY A 81 -10.37 4.59 -0.12
C GLY A 81 -11.07 3.92 -1.29
N ASP A 82 -12.15 4.51 -1.78
CA ASP A 82 -12.93 4.03 -2.91
C ASP A 82 -12.13 4.16 -4.22
N GLN A 83 -11.42 5.28 -4.42
CA GLN A 83 -10.50 5.46 -5.54
C GLN A 83 -9.30 4.51 -5.48
N ALA A 84 -8.74 4.27 -4.29
CA ALA A 84 -7.65 3.31 -4.13
C ALA A 84 -8.11 1.87 -4.37
N ALA A 85 -9.35 1.53 -3.99
CA ALA A 85 -9.94 0.21 -4.22
C ALA A 85 -10.20 -0.05 -5.71
N SER A 86 -10.70 0.94 -6.46
CA SER A 86 -10.91 0.82 -7.91
C SER A 86 -9.57 0.70 -8.65
N VAL A 87 -8.60 1.57 -8.36
CA VAL A 87 -7.24 1.48 -8.95
C VAL A 87 -6.57 0.16 -8.63
N LYS A 88 -6.73 -0.36 -7.40
CA LYS A 88 -6.21 -1.69 -7.03
C LYS A 88 -6.88 -2.79 -7.85
N SER A 89 -8.20 -2.75 -8.02
CA SER A 89 -8.94 -3.74 -8.82
C SER A 89 -8.53 -3.71 -10.30
N ASP A 90 -8.38 -2.53 -10.88
CA ASP A 90 -7.95 -2.37 -12.28
C ASP A 90 -6.49 -2.82 -12.48
N MET A 91 -5.61 -2.52 -11.52
CA MET A 91 -4.23 -2.99 -11.52
C MET A 91 -4.17 -4.53 -11.38
N GLU A 92 -4.99 -5.13 -10.51
CA GLU A 92 -5.04 -6.58 -10.32
C GLU A 92 -5.58 -7.30 -11.57
N ALA A 93 -6.60 -6.73 -12.23
CA ALA A 93 -7.13 -7.22 -13.48
C ALA A 93 -6.10 -7.13 -14.63
N ALA A 94 -5.39 -6.01 -14.74
CA ALA A 94 -4.34 -5.81 -15.73
C ALA A 94 -3.10 -6.69 -15.48
N THR A 95 -2.81 -7.01 -14.20
CA THR A 95 -1.69 -7.90 -13.84
C THR A 95 -2.03 -9.37 -14.12
N LYS A 96 -3.32 -9.76 -14.02
CA LYS A 96 -3.78 -11.13 -14.28
C LYS A 96 -3.75 -11.49 -15.78
N ASP A 97 -3.94 -10.51 -16.67
CA ASP A 97 -3.86 -10.69 -18.13
C ASP A 97 -2.43 -10.89 -18.65
N LYS A 98 -1.41 -10.42 -17.91
CA LYS A 98 0.02 -10.61 -18.26
C LYS A 98 0.67 -11.85 -17.64
N THR A 99 -0.10 -12.93 -17.46
CA THR A 99 0.41 -14.25 -17.01
C THR A 99 0.68 -15.21 -18.18
N VAL A 100 1.04 -14.68 -19.36
CA VAL A 100 1.47 -15.49 -20.54
C VAL A 100 2.96 -15.36 -20.84
N LEU A 101 3.75 -14.71 -19.99
CA LEU A 101 5.21 -14.80 -20.05
C LEU A 101 5.70 -15.68 -18.91
N LYS A 102 5.56 -16.99 -19.14
CA LYS A 102 6.34 -18.03 -18.47
C LYS A 102 7.82 -17.75 -18.78
N VAL A 103 8.47 -16.97 -17.92
CA VAL A 103 9.93 -16.98 -17.81
C VAL A 103 10.25 -18.26 -17.07
N ASP A 104 10.49 -19.32 -17.83
CA ASP A 104 11.17 -20.50 -17.34
C ASP A 104 12.59 -20.08 -16.93
N SER A 105 12.72 -19.73 -15.67
CA SER A 105 14.00 -19.60 -14.98
C SER A 105 14.28 -20.93 -14.29
N ASP A 106 14.48 -21.99 -15.08
CA ASP A 106 15.15 -23.20 -14.62
C ASP A 106 16.26 -23.53 -15.62
N GLY A 107 17.49 -23.47 -15.13
CA GLY A 107 18.69 -23.67 -15.93
C GLY A 107 18.76 -25.10 -16.46
N GLY A 108 18.61 -25.24 -17.76
CA GLY A 108 18.90 -26.47 -18.49
C GLY A 108 19.23 -26.14 -19.93
N VAL A 109 20.53 -26.15 -20.27
CA VAL A 109 20.96 -26.17 -21.68
C VAL A 109 20.43 -27.45 -22.32
N SER A 110 19.79 -27.31 -23.47
CA SER A 110 19.59 -28.41 -24.40
C SER A 110 19.91 -27.90 -25.80
N GLU A 111 21.06 -28.33 -26.30
CA GLU A 111 21.49 -28.10 -27.68
C GLU A 111 20.59 -28.86 -28.68
N PRO A 112 20.52 -28.39 -29.94
CA PRO A 112 19.72 -29.00 -30.97
C PRO A 112 20.42 -30.26 -31.50
N SER A 113 19.70 -31.38 -31.56
CA SER A 113 20.09 -32.53 -32.37
C SER A 113 18.94 -32.91 -33.30
N ASP A 114 19.17 -32.57 -34.55
CA ASP A 114 18.49 -32.99 -35.76
C ASP A 114 18.59 -34.52 -35.94
N GLY A 115 17.60 -35.13 -36.61
CA GLY A 115 17.75 -36.48 -37.16
C GLY A 115 16.67 -37.52 -36.84
N SER A 116 15.57 -37.43 -37.59
CA SER A 116 14.88 -38.53 -38.31
C SER A 116 14.29 -39.76 -37.61
N SER A 117 13.17 -40.17 -38.22
CA SER A 117 12.51 -41.50 -38.24
C SER A 117 11.52 -41.69 -37.07
N ASP A 118 10.27 -42.10 -37.24
CA ASP A 118 9.58 -42.81 -38.32
C ASP A 118 8.07 -42.85 -37.96
N GLY A 119 7.19 -43.00 -38.97
CA GLY A 119 5.78 -43.39 -38.81
C GLY A 119 4.82 -42.29 -38.35
N GLY A 120 4.05 -41.59 -39.20
CA GLY A 120 3.30 -42.10 -40.33
C GLY A 120 1.94 -42.65 -39.88
N THR A 121 0.93 -41.79 -39.78
CA THR A 121 -0.42 -42.02 -40.32
C THR A 121 -1.21 -40.72 -40.33
N ALA A 122 -1.55 -40.30 -41.54
CA ALA A 122 -2.44 -39.21 -41.87
C ALA A 122 -3.91 -39.55 -41.56
N LYS A 123 -4.71 -38.53 -41.21
CA LYS A 123 -6.00 -38.31 -41.87
C LYS A 123 -6.37 -36.82 -41.88
N PRO A 124 -6.79 -36.25 -43.02
CA PRO A 124 -6.98 -34.81 -43.21
C PRO A 124 -8.45 -34.37 -43.21
N GLY A 125 -8.63 -33.06 -43.10
CA GLY A 125 -9.76 -32.29 -43.62
C GLY A 125 -10.88 -32.02 -42.63
N ASP A 126 -11.60 -30.92 -42.67
CA ASP A 126 -11.57 -29.68 -43.46
C ASP A 126 -12.65 -28.79 -42.83
N GLY A 127 -12.70 -27.50 -43.20
CA GLY A 127 -14.00 -26.80 -43.22
C GLY A 127 -14.23 -25.78 -42.12
N GLN A 128 -13.46 -24.71 -42.18
CA GLN A 128 -13.92 -23.37 -41.87
C GLN A 128 -15.19 -23.06 -42.67
N GLU A 129 -16.36 -22.97 -42.01
CA GLU A 129 -17.55 -22.33 -42.59
C GLU A 129 -18.15 -21.35 -41.59
N ASN A 130 -17.65 -20.12 -41.71
CA ASN A 130 -18.36 -18.90 -41.42
C ASN A 130 -19.65 -18.86 -42.27
N SER A 131 -20.83 -18.79 -41.65
CA SER A 131 -21.98 -18.07 -42.24
C SER A 131 -23.14 -17.91 -41.26
N ALA A 132 -23.72 -16.71 -41.35
CA ALA A 132 -25.15 -16.38 -41.20
C ALA A 132 -25.77 -16.46 -39.78
N ASN A 133 -26.10 -15.32 -39.16
CA ASN A 133 -27.26 -14.46 -39.45
C ASN A 133 -28.59 -15.11 -39.04
N ALA A 134 -29.06 -14.76 -37.83
CA ALA A 134 -30.44 -14.39 -37.47
C ALA A 134 -30.58 -14.33 -35.93
#